data_AF-A0A2S6QXC0-F1
#
_entry.id   AF-A0A2S6QXC0-F1
#
_cell.length_a   1.000
_cell.length_b   1.000
_cell.length_c   1.000
_cell.angle_alpha   90.00
_cell.angle_beta   90.00
_cell.angle_gamma   90.00
#
_symmetry.space_group_name_H-M   'P 1'
#
loop_
_entity.id
_entity.type
_entity.pdbx_description
1 polymer ?
#
loop_
_entity_poly.entity_id
_entity_poly.type
_entity_poly.pdbx_seq_one_letter_code
_entity_poly.pdbx_strand_id
1 'polypeptide(L)'
;MVEPRYSSISLVRSGLSGKCPRCGRGQLFSGYLTVSERCDVCGLDFQSQDAGDGPAVFIILILGFIIVGAATLFEIFAGPPLWLHL
;
A
#
# COMPACT_ATOMS: atom_id res chain seq x y z
N MET A 1 10.39 6.65 -31.02
CA MET A 1 9.53 6.61 -29.81
C MET A 1 8.53 5.48 -30.00
N VAL A 2 8.53 4.47 -29.13
CA VAL A 2 7.58 3.35 -29.22
C VAL A 2 6.27 3.80 -28.58
N GLU A 3 5.21 3.94 -29.38
CA GLU A 3 3.87 4.31 -28.91
C GLU A 3 3.36 3.27 -27.89
N PRO A 4 3.02 3.64 -26.64
CA PRO A 4 2.43 2.70 -25.70
C PRO A 4 1.00 2.37 -26.15
N ARG A 5 0.83 1.21 -26.81
CA ARG A 5 -0.49 0.61 -27.04
C ARG A 5 -1.15 0.27 -25.70
N TYR A 6 -1.96 1.19 -25.18
CA TYR A 6 -2.94 0.89 -24.15
C TYR A 6 -4.07 0.10 -24.80
N SER A 7 -4.15 -1.19 -24.48
CA SER A 7 -5.31 -1.98 -24.88
C SER A 7 -6.51 -1.60 -24.00
N SER A 8 -7.73 -1.81 -24.48
CA SER A 8 -8.99 -1.41 -23.84
C SER A 8 -9.34 -2.24 -22.59
N ILE A 9 -8.34 -2.62 -21.80
CA ILE A 9 -8.53 -3.42 -20.60
C ILE A 9 -9.02 -2.52 -19.47
N SER A 10 -9.98 -3.02 -18.70
CA SER A 10 -10.43 -2.36 -17.49
C SER A 10 -9.30 -2.35 -16.45
N LEU A 11 -8.77 -1.15 -16.16
CA LEU A 11 -7.77 -0.91 -15.11
C LEU A 11 -8.24 -1.44 -13.76
N VAL A 12 -9.52 -1.26 -13.44
CA VAL A 12 -10.13 -1.73 -12.19
C VAL A 12 -10.07 -3.26 -12.12
N ARG A 13 -10.47 -3.95 -13.19
CA ARG A 13 -10.47 -5.42 -13.21
C ARG A 13 -9.05 -5.98 -13.18
N SER A 14 -8.14 -5.40 -13.95
CA SER A 14 -6.74 -5.81 -13.98
C SER A 14 -6.04 -5.55 -12.65
N GLY A 15 -6.30 -4.41 -12.01
CA GLY A 15 -5.77 -4.08 -10.69
C GLY A 15 -6.27 -5.03 -9.60
N LEU A 16 -7.59 -5.24 -9.51
CA LEU A 16 -8.18 -6.16 -8.53
C LEU A 16 -7.75 -7.62 -8.73
N SER A 17 -7.48 -8.02 -9.97
CA SER A 17 -7.03 -9.39 -10.27
C SER A 17 -5.51 -9.57 -10.19
N GLY A 18 -4.75 -8.53 -9.81
CA GLY A 18 -3.29 -8.58 -9.77
C GLY A 18 -2.64 -8.86 -11.13
N LYS A 19 -3.23 -8.34 -12.21
CA LYS A 19 -2.79 -8.56 -13.60
C LYS A 19 -2.13 -7.33 -14.20
N CYS A 20 -1.24 -7.56 -15.16
CA CYS A 20 -0.56 -6.50 -15.89
C CYS A 20 -1.56 -5.49 -16.50
N PRO A 21 -1.39 -4.18 -16.26
CA PRO A 21 -2.30 -3.15 -16.74
C PRO A 21 -2.26 -2.94 -18.26
N ARG A 22 -1.22 -3.44 -18.94
CA ARG A 22 -1.05 -3.30 -20.39
C ARG A 22 -1.60 -4.48 -21.20
N CYS A 23 -1.46 -5.70 -20.70
CA CYS A 23 -1.87 -6.92 -21.42
C CYS A 23 -2.97 -7.73 -20.74
N GLY A 24 -3.24 -7.49 -19.44
CA GLY A 24 -4.31 -8.14 -18.67
C GLY A 24 -4.09 -9.62 -18.36
N ARG A 25 -2.97 -10.22 -18.80
CA ARG A 25 -2.69 -11.67 -18.68
C ARG A 25 -1.57 -12.00 -17.71
N GLY A 26 -0.45 -11.28 -17.79
CA GLY A 26 0.71 -11.49 -16.90
C GLY A 26 0.41 -11.12 -15.46
N GLN A 27 1.11 -11.76 -14.51
CA GLN A 27 0.98 -11.46 -13.08
C GLN A 27 1.73 -10.16 -12.75
N LEU A 28 1.12 -9.33 -11.90
CA LEU A 28 1.74 -8.08 -11.42
C LEU A 28 2.65 -8.33 -10.21
N PHE A 29 2.26 -9.28 -9.35
CA PHE A 29 2.98 -9.64 -8.12
C PHE A 29 3.63 -11.01 -8.28
N SER A 30 4.89 -11.14 -7.87
CA SER A 30 5.62 -12.41 -7.81
C SER A 30 5.51 -13.09 -6.44
N GLY A 31 5.06 -12.34 -5.43
CA GLY A 31 4.82 -12.80 -4.05
C GLY A 31 3.58 -12.15 -3.44
N TYR A 32 3.47 -12.16 -2.11
CA TYR A 32 2.31 -11.60 -1.41
C TYR A 32 2.22 -10.06 -1.54
N LEU A 33 3.35 -9.37 -1.35
CA LEU A 33 3.48 -7.91 -1.51
C LEU A 33 4.60 -7.52 -2.49
N THR A 34 5.27 -8.51 -3.10
CA THR A 34 6.40 -8.29 -4.00
C THR A 34 5.90 -8.06 -5.42
N VAL A 35 6.15 -6.87 -5.95
CA VAL A 35 5.89 -6.53 -7.36
C VAL A 35 6.93 -7.25 -8.22
N SER A 36 6.49 -7.90 -9.31
CA SER A 36 7.42 -8.50 -10.27
C SER A 36 8.21 -7.40 -10.98
N GLU A 37 9.44 -7.64 -11.39
CA GLU A 37 10.24 -6.63 -12.11
C GLU A 37 9.71 -6.36 -13.52
N ARG A 38 9.17 -7.40 -14.19
CA ARG A 38 8.66 -7.32 -15.56
C ARG A 38 7.45 -8.22 -15.74
N CYS A 39 6.63 -7.89 -16.73
CA CYS A 39 5.52 -8.75 -17.15
C CYS A 39 6.00 -9.90 -18.05
N ASP A 40 5.70 -11.14 -17.67
CA ASP A 40 6.09 -12.36 -18.42
C ASP A 40 5.47 -12.49 -19.82
N VAL A 41 4.41 -11.73 -20.11
CA VAL A 41 3.66 -11.82 -21.37
C VAL A 41 3.99 -10.69 -22.33
N CYS A 42 4.10 -9.46 -21.84
CA CYS A 42 4.28 -8.27 -22.70
C CYS A 42 5.59 -7.51 -22.45
N GLY A 43 6.40 -7.95 -21.49
CA GLY A 43 7.69 -7.32 -21.18
C GLY A 43 7.59 -5.91 -20.62
N LEU A 44 6.43 -5.50 -20.10
CA LEU A 44 6.29 -4.21 -19.42
C LEU A 44 7.18 -4.19 -18.17
N ASP A 45 7.98 -3.15 -18.04
CA ASP A 45 8.85 -2.92 -16.89
C ASP A 45 8.05 -2.34 -15.71
N PHE A 46 8.14 -3.00 -14.56
CA PHE A 46 7.47 -2.65 -13.32
C PHE A 46 8.45 -2.12 -12.26
N GLN A 47 9.76 -2.12 -12.53
CA GLN A 47 10.80 -1.66 -11.59
C GLN A 47 10.61 -0.22 -11.08
N SER A 48 9.92 0.61 -11.86
CA SER A 48 9.61 2.00 -11.48
C SER A 48 8.42 2.15 -10.52
N GLN A 49 7.72 1.07 -10.21
CA GLN A 49 6.50 1.07 -9.40
C GLN A 49 6.80 0.45 -8.03
N ASP A 50 7.12 1.27 -7.05
CA ASP A 50 7.19 0.85 -5.65
C ASP A 50 5.76 0.81 -5.07
N ALA A 51 5.30 -0.39 -4.70
CA ALA A 51 3.95 -0.57 -4.16
C ALA A 51 3.80 -0.06 -2.72
N GLY A 52 4.91 0.17 -2.00
CA GLY A 52 4.88 0.51 -0.58
C GLY A 52 4.19 -0.54 0.31
N ASP A 53 4.29 -0.38 1.63
CA ASP A 53 3.59 -1.22 2.59
C ASP A 53 2.29 -0.53 3.03
N GLY A 54 1.22 -0.75 2.24
CA GLY A 54 -0.13 -0.28 2.58
C GLY A 54 -0.58 -0.72 3.99
N PRO A 55 -0.46 -2.01 4.35
CA PRO A 55 -0.78 -2.50 5.69
C PRO A 55 -0.07 -1.77 6.84
N ALA A 56 1.22 -1.45 6.71
CA ALA A 56 1.97 -0.76 7.76
C ALA A 56 1.36 0.61 8.11
N VAL A 57 0.91 1.38 7.10
CA VAL A 57 0.27 2.69 7.32
C VAL A 57 -1.01 2.54 8.16
N PHE A 58 -1.85 1.56 7.86
CA PHE A 58 -3.06 1.31 8.63
C PHE A 58 -2.77 0.91 10.07
N ILE A 59 -1.76 0.07 10.28
CA ILE A 59 -1.34 -0.36 11.63
C ILE A 59 -0.89 0.84 12.45
N ILE A 60 -0.01 1.69 11.89
CA ILE A 60 0.53 2.87 12.59
C ILE A 60 -0.58 3.85 12.95
N LEU A 61 -1.52 4.12 12.04
CA LEU A 61 -2.60 5.08 12.28
C LEU A 61 -3.58 4.58 13.34
N ILE A 62 -3.99 3.31 13.28
CA ILE A 62 -4.91 2.73 14.26
C ILE A 62 -4.24 2.67 15.65
N LEU A 63 -3.00 2.19 15.70
CA LEU A 63 -2.27 2.09 16.96
C LEU A 63 -2.02 3.47 17.57
N GLY A 64 -1.61 4.44 16.75
CA GLY A 64 -1.44 5.83 17.18
C GLY A 64 -2.73 6.43 17.73
N PHE A 65 -3.87 6.20 17.07
CA PHE A 65 -5.16 6.66 17.56
C PHE A 65 -5.52 6.05 18.92
N ILE A 66 -5.28 4.75 19.11
CA ILE A 66 -5.54 4.07 20.39
C ILE A 66 -4.64 4.63 21.48
N ILE A 67 -3.33 4.75 21.24
CA ILE A 67 -2.37 5.23 22.23
C ILE A 67 -2.67 6.68 22.64
N VAL A 68 -2.87 7.56 21.66
CA VAL A 68 -3.16 8.98 21.92
C VAL A 68 -4.52 9.15 22.61
N GLY A 69 -5.53 8.40 22.17
CA GLY A 69 -6.84 8.40 22.81
C GLY A 69 -6.78 7.92 24.26
N ALA A 70 -6.06 6.83 24.53
CA ALA A 70 -5.85 6.32 25.89
C ALA A 70 -5.08 7.31 26.77
N ALA A 71 -4.02 7.93 26.25
CA ALA A 71 -3.25 8.94 26.97
C ALA A 71 -4.12 10.17 27.31
N THR A 72 -4.95 10.62 26.36
CA THR A 72 -5.87 11.75 26.58
C THR A 72 -6.95 11.41 27.61
N LEU A 73 -7.51 10.21 27.57
CA LEU A 73 -8.46 9.75 28.58
C LEU A 73 -7.80 9.68 29.97
N PHE A 74 -6.59 9.12 30.05
CA PHE A 74 -5.83 9.05 31.28
C PHE A 74 -5.58 10.45 31.87
N GLU A 75 -5.23 11.43 31.03
CA GLU A 75 -5.05 12.82 31.45
C GLU A 75 -6.33 13.41 32.07
N ILE A 76 -7.47 13.20 31.41
CA ILE A 76 -8.77 13.74 31.87
C ILE A 76 -9.19 13.13 33.20
N PHE A 77 -8.97 11.82 33.40
CA PHE A 77 -9.46 11.12 34.60
C PHE A 77 -8.49 11.16 35.77
N ALA A 78 -7.18 11.03 35.52
CA ALA A 78 -6.18 10.88 36.56
C ALA A 78 -5.40 12.17 36.85
N GLY A 79 -5.41 13.16 35.94
CA GLY A 79 -4.67 14.41 36.07
C GLY A 79 -3.23 14.20 36.55
N PRO A 80 -2.43 13.37 35.85
CA PRO A 80 -1.13 12.95 36.33
C PRO A 80 -0.19 14.17 36.49
N PRO A 81 0.64 14.15 37.53
CA PRO A 81 1.56 15.25 37.81
C PRO A 81 2.60 15.42 36.69
N LEU A 82 3.11 16.65 36.52
CA LEU A 82 4.03 17.02 35.43
C LEU A 82 5.32 16.19 35.34
N TRP A 83 5.77 15.58 36.44
CA TRP A 83 6.95 14.69 36.42
C TRP A 83 6.72 13.40 35.64
N LEU A 84 5.46 12.99 35.43
CA LEU A 84 5.10 11.82 34.63
C LEU A 84 5.11 12.12 33.11
N HIS A 85 5.25 13.40 32.74
CA HIS A 85 5.28 13.90 31.37
C HIS A 85 6.70 14.24 30.86
N LEU A 86 7.70 14.28 31.75
CA LEU A 86 9.10 14.60 31.47
C LEU A 86 9.93 13.33 31.31
#